data_AF-A0A560HIG3-F1
#
_entry.id   AF-A0A560HIG3-F1
#
_cell.length_a   1.000
_cell.length_b   1.000
_cell.length_c   1.000
_cell.angle_alpha   90.00
_cell.angle_beta   90.00
_cell.angle_gamma   90.00
#
_symmetry.space_group_name_H-M   'P 1'
#
loop_
_entity.id
_entity.type
_entity.pdbx_description
1 polymer ?
#
loop_
_entity_poly.entity_id
_entity_poly.type
_entity_poly.pdbx_seq_one_letter_code
_entity_poly.pdbx_strand_id
1 'polypeptide(L)' 'MDVTYLSDLERGKWNPSLAMIVDLARGLKVHPSDLLLDLQVEQADATEADDPILPERKRGGH' A
#
# COMPACT_ATOMS: atom_id res chain seq x y z
N MET A 1 -13.00 11.99 -13.02
CA MET A 1 -11.78 12.11 -12.20
C MET A 1 -11.57 13.60 -11.95
N ASP A 2 -11.45 14.01 -10.69
CA ASP A 2 -11.23 15.41 -10.32
C ASP A 2 -9.78 15.83 -10.62
N VAL A 3 -9.58 17.04 -11.13
CA VAL A 3 -8.26 17.61 -11.45
C VAL A 3 -7.40 17.72 -10.18
N THR A 4 -8.02 18.05 -9.05
CA THR A 4 -7.34 18.17 -7.75
C THR A 4 -6.77 16.82 -7.32
N TYR A 5 -7.57 15.77 -7.47
CA TYR A 5 -7.21 14.41 -7.13
C TYR A 5 -6.07 13.86 -7.99
N LEU A 6 -6.12 14.10 -9.30
CA LEU A 6 -5.01 13.73 -10.20
C LEU A 6 -3.72 14.46 -9.81
N SER A 7 -3.80 15.76 -9.53
CA SER A 7 -2.63 16.57 -9.16
C SER A 7 -1.99 16.11 -7.85
N ASP A 8 -2.78 15.62 -6.89
CA ASP A 8 -2.26 15.10 -5.62
C ASP A 8 -1.68 13.70 -5.76
N LEU A 9 -2.24 12.88 -6.64
CA LEU A 9 -1.66 11.60 -7.03
C LEU A 9 -0.28 11.78 -7.68
N GLU A 10 -0.15 12.71 -8.64
CA GLU A 10 1.12 13.00 -9.32
C GLU A 10 2.20 13.53 -8.37
N ARG A 11 1.78 14.16 -7.26
CA ARG A 11 2.67 14.64 -6.19
C ARG A 11 3.01 13.57 -5.15
N GLY A 12 2.57 12.33 -5.34
CA GLY A 12 2.80 11.22 -4.40
C GLY A 12 2.06 11.39 -3.07
N LYS A 13 1.08 12.30 -2.97
CA LYS A 13 0.30 12.54 -1.74
C LYS A 13 -0.81 11.51 -1.52
N TRP A 14 -1.02 10.63 -2.49
CA TRP A 14 -2.13 9.70 -2.48
C TRP A 14 -1.69 8.32 -2.96
N ASN A 15 -2.18 7.29 -2.28
CA ASN A 15 -1.89 5.89 -2.61
C ASN A 15 -3.09 5.31 -3.39
N PRO A 16 -3.03 5.23 -4.73
CA PRO A 16 -4.15 4.80 -5.54
C PRO A 16 -4.43 3.30 -5.36
N SER A 17 -5.69 2.90 -5.49
CA SER A 17 -6.04 1.48 -5.54
C SER A 17 -5.56 0.85 -6.86
N LEU A 18 -5.37 -0.48 -6.86
CA LEU A 18 -5.03 -1.21 -8.09
C LEU A 18 -6.08 -1.02 -9.20
N ALA A 19 -7.36 -0.96 -8.82
CA ALA A 19 -8.45 -0.70 -9.78
C ALA A 19 -8.25 0.65 -10.49
N MET A 20 -7.85 1.68 -9.75
CA MET A 20 -7.59 3.00 -10.31
C MET A 20 -6.36 3.00 -11.24
N ILE A 21 -5.30 2.28 -10.87
CA ILE A 21 -4.10 2.14 -11.73
C ILE A 21 -4.48 1.51 -13.08
N VAL A 22 -5.36 0.50 -13.06
CA VAL A 22 -5.86 -0.14 -14.28
C VAL A 22 -6.69 0.83 -15.13
N ASP A 23 -7.56 1.63 -14.50
CA ASP A 23 -8.38 2.61 -15.22
C ASP A 23 -7.53 3.73 -15.83
N LEU A 24 -6.49 4.18 -15.13
CA LEU A 24 -5.50 5.13 -15.66
C LEU A 24 -4.77 4.57 -16.88
N ALA A 25 -4.25 3.34 -16.78
CA ALA A 25 -3.54 2.69 -17.89
C ALA A 25 -4.42 2.57 -19.15
N ARG A 26 -5.71 2.23 -18.98
CA ARG A 26 -6.69 2.20 -20.06
C ARG A 26 -6.89 3.57 -20.71
N GLY A 27 -7.01 4.63 -19.92
CA GLY A 27 -7.13 6.00 -20.43
C GLY A 27 -5.90 6.45 -21.21
N LEU A 28 -4.71 6.04 -20.76
CA LEU A 28 -3.42 6.33 -21.38
C LEU A 28 -3.07 5.38 -22.54
N LYS A 29 -3.85 4.32 -22.78
CA LYS A 29 -3.63 3.29 -23.80
C LYS A 29 -2.28 2.58 -23.66
N VAL A 30 -1.84 2.34 -22.43
CA VAL A 30 -0.63 1.57 -22.09
C VAL A 30 -0.98 0.34 -21.27
N HIS A 31 -0.06 -0.62 -21.13
CA HIS A 31 -0.31 -1.77 -20.27
C HIS A 31 -0.13 -1.36 -18.79
N PRO A 32 -0.95 -1.84 -17.84
CA PRO A 32 -0.82 -1.44 -16.43
C PRO A 32 0.56 -1.72 -15.81
N SER A 33 1.27 -2.74 -16.29
CA SER A 33 2.65 -3.02 -15.85
C SER A 33 3.60 -1.87 -16.18
N ASP A 34 3.36 -1.14 -17.27
CA ASP A 34 4.25 -0.08 -17.74
C ASP A 34 4.23 1.12 -16.78
N LEU A 35 3.13 1.30 -16.04
CA LEU A 35 3.00 2.31 -14.98
C LEU A 35 3.75 1.93 -13.70
N LEU A 36 4.18 0.68 -13.57
CA LEU A 36 4.75 0.12 -12.32
C LEU A 36 6.24 -0.21 -12.42
N LEU A 37 6.87 -0.04 -13.60
CA LEU A 37 8.25 -0.49 -13.86
C LEU A 37 9.28 0.06 -12.86
N ASP A 38 9.11 1.32 -12.45
CA ASP A 38 10.04 2.02 -11.55
C ASP A 38 9.42 2.29 -10.17
N LEU A 39 8.29 1.65 -9.84
CA LEU A 39 7.62 1.88 -8.56
C LEU A 39 8.46 1.31 -7.42
N GLN A 40 8.95 2.20 -6.55
CA GLN A 40 9.59 1.82 -5.30
C GLN A 40 8.52 1.72 -4.21
N VAL A 41 8.20 0.49 -3.81
CA VAL A 41 7.37 0.25 -2.62
C VAL A 41 8.29 0.31 -1.42
N GLU A 42 8.21 1.39 -0.64
CA GLU A 42 8.82 1.43 0.69
C GLU A 42 8.22 0.27 1.49
N GLN A 43 9.04 -0.72 1.84
CA GLN A 43 8.63 -1.77 2.76
C GLN A 43 8.30 -1.06 4.07
N ALA A 44 7.01 -1.07 4.44
CA ALA A 44 6.61 -0.72 5.79
C ALA A 44 7.37 -1.67 6.71
N ASP A 45 8.37 -1.14 7.40
CA ASP A 45 9.21 -1.89 8.31
C ASP A 45 8.26 -2.55 9.32
N ALA A 46 8.14 -3.88 9.28
CA ALA A 46 7.29 -4.64 10.20
C ALA A 46 7.91 -4.71 11.62
N THR A 47 8.74 -3.74 11.95
CA THR A 47 9.61 -3.71 13.12
C THR A 47 9.11 -2.68 14.12
N GLU A 48 7.80 -2.65 14.37
CA GLU A 48 7.20 -1.95 15.53
C GLU A 48 5.81 -2.56 15.86
N ALA A 49 5.66 -3.87 15.67
CA ALA A 49 4.65 -4.61 16.42
C ALA A 49 5.25 -4.89 17.80
N ASP A 50 4.93 -4.01 18.75
CA ASP A 50 5.13 -4.22 20.18
C ASP A 50 4.69 -5.66 20.52
N ASP A 51 5.66 -6.55 20.78
CA ASP A 51 5.42 -7.97 21.03
C ASP A 51 4.38 -8.05 22.15
N PRO A 52 3.15 -8.56 21.91
CA PRO A 52 2.19 -8.68 22.98
C PRO A 52 2.77 -9.68 23.99
N ILE A 53 3.11 -9.20 25.19
CA ILE A 53 3.50 -10.05 26.31
C ILE A 53 2.33 -11.01 26.56
N LEU A 54 2.42 -12.21 25.98
CA LEU A 54 1.46 -13.27 26.23
C LEU A 54 1.66 -13.70 27.70
N PRO A 55 0.65 -13.55 28.57
CA PRO A 55 0.79 -13.92 29.96
C PRO A 55 1.13 -15.41 30.04
N GLU A 56 2.19 -15.73 30.79
CA GLU A 56 2.65 -17.09 30.98
C GLU A 56 1.48 -17.96 31.44
N ARG A 57 1.19 -19.03 30.69
CA ARG A 57 0.20 -20.03 31.09
C ARG A 57 0.67 -20.63 32.41
N LYS A 58 0.03 -20.19 33.50
CA LYS A 58 0.19 -20.76 34.84
C LYS A 58 -0.03 -22.27 34.71
N ARG A 59 1.05 -23.05 34.81
CA ARG A 59 0.99 -24.51 34.85
C ARG A 59 0.17 -24.87 36.09
N GLY A 60 -1.10 -25.18 35.87
CA GLY A 60 -2.01 -25.64 36.91
C GLY A 60 -1.45 -26.94 37.49
N GLY A 61 -1.05 -26.87 38.76
CA GLY A 61 -0.91 -28.06 39.58
C GLY A 61 -2.27 -28.38 40.20
N HIS A 62 -2.69 -29.63 40.07
CA HIS A 62 -3.35 -30.43 41.10
C HIS A 62 -3.15 -31.90 40.74
#